data_AF-A0A497J7Z9-F1
#
_entry.id   AF-A0A497J7Z9-F1
#
_cell.length_a   1.000
_cell.length_b   1.000
_cell.length_c   1.000
_cell.angle_alpha   90.00
_cell.angle_beta   90.00
_cell.angle_gamma   90.00
#
_symmetry.space_group_name_H-M   'P 1'
#
loop_
_entity.id
_entity.type
_entity.pdbx_description
1 polymer ?
#
loop_
_entity_poly.entity_id
_entity_poly.type
_entity_poly.pdbx_seq_one_letter_code
_entity_poly.pdbx_strand_id
1 'polypeptide(L)'
;MDLEGFVRRRIIKGYDEKKIIAELKEVIKEFKDWGEELSERFSKAVFNEVSTSLKVEKIKDGFLREVLSYPRAKVKMGEFGVGSRGEGDFFVHEKIAEIIGKTKALVDATMLDDAGV
;
A
#
# COMPACT_ATOMS: atom_id res chain seq x y z
N MET A 1 0.19 10.61 0.71
CA MET A 1 -0.87 10.01 -0.14
C MET A 1 -0.17 9.08 -1.10
N ASP A 2 -0.44 7.79 -1.05
CA ASP A 2 0.17 6.80 -1.95
C ASP A 2 -0.57 6.71 -3.31
N LEU A 3 0.06 6.02 -4.26
CA LEU A 3 -0.43 5.86 -5.64
C LEU A 3 -1.71 5.02 -5.69
N GLU A 4 -1.82 4.00 -4.85
CA GLU A 4 -2.98 3.10 -4.78
C GLU A 4 -4.23 3.91 -4.37
N GLY A 5 -4.13 4.66 -3.29
CA GLY A 5 -5.17 5.52 -2.77
C GLY A 5 -5.54 6.63 -3.75
N PHE A 6 -4.58 7.18 -4.49
CA PHE A 6 -4.84 8.15 -5.56
C PHE A 6 -5.77 7.57 -6.63
N VAL A 7 -5.47 6.37 -7.12
CA VAL A 7 -6.24 5.67 -8.16
C VAL A 7 -7.59 5.22 -7.60
N ARG A 8 -7.59 4.53 -6.46
CA ARG A 8 -8.77 3.94 -5.80
C ARG A 8 -9.86 4.98 -5.60
N ARG A 9 -9.51 6.17 -5.09
CA ARG A 9 -10.48 7.27 -4.88
C ARG A 9 -11.11 7.77 -6.18
N ARG A 10 -10.37 7.79 -7.29
CA ARG A 10 -10.89 8.25 -8.59
C ARG A 10 -11.78 7.22 -9.25
N ILE A 11 -11.43 5.94 -9.17
CA ILE A 11 -12.29 4.84 -9.62
C ILE A 11 -13.63 4.90 -8.88
N ILE A 12 -13.62 5.05 -7.55
CA ILE A 12 -14.84 5.15 -6.74
C ILE A 12 -15.68 6.39 -7.11
N LYS A 13 -15.03 7.49 -7.49
CA LYS A 13 -15.71 8.71 -7.97
C LYS A 13 -16.20 8.62 -9.42
N GLY A 14 -15.96 7.52 -10.13
CA GLY A 14 -16.43 7.30 -11.50
C GLY A 14 -15.64 8.05 -12.58
N TYR A 15 -14.36 8.36 -12.34
CA TYR A 15 -13.51 9.00 -13.35
C TYR A 15 -13.17 7.99 -14.46
N ASP A 16 -13.02 8.49 -15.69
CA ASP A 16 -12.59 7.67 -16.82
C ASP A 16 -11.16 7.13 -16.63
N GLU A 17 -10.93 5.88 -17.05
CA GLU A 17 -9.64 5.21 -16.95
C GLU A 17 -8.49 6.03 -17.57
N LYS A 18 -8.69 6.57 -18.78
CA LYS A 18 -7.63 7.33 -19.48
C LYS A 18 -7.28 8.59 -18.72
N LYS A 19 -8.29 9.24 -18.12
CA LYS A 19 -8.09 10.42 -17.28
C LYS A 19 -7.29 10.08 -16.02
N ILE A 20 -7.60 8.96 -15.36
CA ILE A 20 -6.89 8.50 -14.16
C ILE A 20 -5.42 8.22 -14.48
N ILE A 21 -5.15 7.49 -15.57
CA ILE A 21 -3.80 7.14 -16.00
C ILE A 21 -3.00 8.40 -16.35
N ALA A 22 -3.60 9.33 -17.11
CA ALA A 22 -2.95 10.59 -17.48
C ALA A 22 -2.60 11.44 -16.26
N GLU A 23 -3.51 11.62 -15.32
CA GLU A 23 -3.24 12.37 -14.09
C GLU A 23 -2.19 11.68 -13.21
N LEU A 24 -2.21 10.35 -13.11
CA LEU A 24 -1.21 9.60 -12.35
C LEU A 24 0.19 9.73 -12.97
N LYS A 25 0.29 9.68 -14.30
CA LYS A 25 1.54 9.85 -15.02
C LYS A 25 2.19 11.20 -14.72
N GLU A 26 1.41 12.29 -14.72
CA GLU A 26 1.94 13.62 -14.39
C GLU A 26 2.47 13.68 -12.95
N VAL A 27 1.73 13.11 -11.99
CA VAL A 27 2.19 12.99 -10.59
C VAL A 27 3.51 12.22 -10.52
N ILE A 28 3.67 11.13 -11.27
CA ILE A 28 4.90 10.33 -11.22
C ILE A 28 6.08 11.10 -11.81
N LYS A 29 5.87 11.80 -12.93
CA LYS A 29 6.90 12.63 -13.58
C LYS A 29 7.36 13.80 -12.71
N GLU A 30 6.52 14.27 -11.78
CA GLU A 30 6.91 15.27 -10.79
C GLU A 30 7.99 14.74 -9.83
N PHE A 31 7.92 13.47 -9.43
CA PHE A 31 8.85 12.88 -8.45
C PHE A 31 9.95 12.02 -9.08
N LYS A 32 9.79 11.61 -10.34
CA LYS A 32 10.69 10.68 -11.04
C LYS A 32 11.04 11.25 -12.40
N ASP A 33 12.34 11.31 -12.69
CA ASP A 33 12.86 11.66 -14.02
C ASP A 33 12.73 10.45 -14.97
N TRP A 34 11.49 10.05 -15.24
CA TRP A 34 11.17 8.91 -16.09
C TRP A 34 10.65 9.37 -17.45
N GLY A 35 11.09 8.66 -18.49
CA GLY A 35 10.58 8.85 -19.84
C GLY A 35 9.07 8.60 -19.94
N GLU A 36 8.48 9.12 -21.01
CA GLU A 36 7.04 9.07 -21.26
C GLU A 36 6.48 7.64 -21.26
N GLU A 37 7.16 6.73 -21.96
CA GLU A 37 6.75 5.32 -22.08
C GLU A 37 6.73 4.61 -20.72
N LEU A 38 7.78 4.79 -19.92
CA LEU A 38 7.89 4.14 -18.62
C LEU A 38 6.83 4.65 -17.64
N SER A 39 6.62 5.97 -17.62
CA SER A 39 5.63 6.62 -16.75
C SER A 39 4.21 6.19 -17.10
N GLU A 40 3.89 6.10 -18.40
CA GLU A 40 2.60 5.61 -18.90
C GLU A 40 2.39 4.13 -18.54
N ARG A 41 3.40 3.28 -18.80
CA ARG A 41 3.32 1.84 -18.52
C ARG A 41 3.14 1.57 -17.02
N PHE A 42 3.88 2.29 -16.19
CA PHE A 42 3.78 2.16 -14.75
C PHE A 42 2.42 2.66 -14.24
N SER A 43 1.93 3.80 -14.72
CA SER A 43 0.61 4.31 -14.35
C SER A 43 -0.53 3.33 -14.70
N LYS A 44 -0.43 2.68 -15.88
CA LYS A 44 -1.33 1.58 -16.26
C LYS A 44 -1.24 0.38 -15.34
N ALA A 45 -0.02 -0.03 -14.95
CA ALA A 45 0.17 -1.15 -14.04
C ALA A 45 -0.48 -0.89 -12.68
N VAL A 46 -0.28 0.31 -12.11
CA VAL A 46 -0.94 0.73 -10.86
C VAL A 46 -2.46 0.73 -11.03
N PHE A 47 -2.99 1.30 -12.12
CA PHE A 47 -4.43 1.29 -12.38
C PHE A 47 -5.01 -0.14 -12.43
N ASN A 48 -4.34 -1.04 -13.14
CA ASN A 48 -4.77 -2.43 -13.31
C ASN A 48 -4.77 -3.19 -11.99
N GLU A 49 -3.74 -3.01 -11.17
CA GLU A 49 -3.66 -3.61 -9.83
C GLU A 49 -4.86 -3.15 -8.98
N VAL A 50 -5.07 -1.84 -8.87
CA VAL A 50 -6.14 -1.28 -8.03
C VAL A 50 -7.53 -1.68 -8.53
N SER A 51 -7.74 -1.63 -9.86
CA SER A 51 -8.99 -2.06 -10.48
C SER A 51 -9.26 -3.55 -10.24
N THR A 52 -8.20 -4.37 -10.19
CA THR A 52 -8.31 -5.80 -9.89
C THR A 52 -8.60 -6.03 -8.41
N SER A 53 -7.88 -5.36 -7.50
CA SER A 53 -8.09 -5.51 -6.06
C SER A 53 -9.48 -5.05 -5.61
N LEU A 54 -10.06 -4.05 -6.28
CA LEU A 54 -11.46 -3.64 -6.05
C LEU A 54 -12.50 -4.71 -6.39
N LYS A 55 -12.15 -5.72 -7.21
CA LYS A 55 -13.06 -6.81 -7.56
C LYS A 55 -13.09 -7.93 -6.52
N VAL A 56 -12.22 -7.89 -5.50
CA VAL A 56 -12.14 -8.91 -4.44
C VAL A 56 -13.49 -9.12 -3.75
N GLU A 57 -14.27 -8.06 -3.53
CA GLU A 57 -15.59 -8.16 -2.90
C GLU A 57 -16.60 -8.98 -3.73
N LYS A 58 -16.37 -9.12 -5.04
CA LYS A 58 -17.23 -9.85 -5.98
C LYS A 58 -16.78 -11.31 -6.18
N ILE A 59 -15.73 -11.75 -5.51
CA ILE A 59 -15.26 -13.14 -5.58
C ILE A 59 -16.30 -14.06 -4.95
N LYS A 60 -16.68 -15.12 -5.67
CA LYS A 60 -17.66 -16.12 -5.23
C LYS A 60 -17.07 -17.10 -4.21
N ASP A 61 -15.78 -17.39 -4.33
CA ASP A 61 -15.05 -18.27 -3.42
C ASP A 61 -14.94 -17.60 -2.03
N GLY A 62 -15.60 -18.21 -1.05
CA GLY A 62 -15.64 -17.70 0.32
C GLY A 62 -14.28 -17.74 1.02
N PHE A 63 -13.49 -18.79 0.80
CA PHE A 63 -12.18 -18.95 1.39
C PHE A 63 -11.19 -17.93 0.80
N LEU A 64 -11.17 -17.79 -0.52
CA LEU A 64 -10.32 -16.81 -1.17
C LEU A 64 -10.67 -15.38 -0.74
N ARG A 65 -11.97 -15.07 -0.60
CA ARG A 65 -12.40 -13.77 -0.09
C ARG A 65 -11.96 -13.54 1.36
N GLU A 66 -12.02 -14.57 2.21
CA GLU A 66 -11.55 -14.48 3.60
C GLU A 66 -10.04 -14.21 3.65
N VAL A 67 -9.23 -14.95 2.88
CA VAL A 67 -7.78 -14.79 2.81
C VAL A 67 -7.38 -13.39 2.31
N LEU A 68 -8.12 -12.83 1.36
CA LEU A 68 -7.87 -11.50 0.80
C LEU A 68 -8.49 -10.36 1.63
N SER A 69 -9.27 -10.69 2.66
CA SER A 69 -9.88 -9.70 3.55
C SER A 69 -9.00 -9.46 4.78
N TYR A 70 -9.25 -8.35 5.47
CA TYR A 70 -8.55 -8.00 6.71
C TYR A 70 -9.47 -7.25 7.67
N PRO A 71 -9.26 -7.37 8.99
CA PRO A 71 -9.97 -6.57 9.98
C PRO A 71 -9.60 -5.09 9.84
N ARG A 72 -10.59 -4.21 9.76
CA ARG A 72 -10.37 -2.75 9.64
C ARG A 72 -10.27 -2.11 11.03
N ALA A 73 -9.10 -1.57 11.36
CA ALA A 73 -8.86 -0.84 12.61
C ALA A 73 -9.56 0.53 12.68
N LYS A 74 -10.03 1.06 11.53
CA LYS A 74 -10.70 2.38 11.40
C LYS A 74 -9.87 3.59 11.90
N VAL A 75 -8.56 3.44 12.02
CA VAL A 75 -7.59 4.50 12.28
C VAL A 75 -6.60 4.56 11.13
N LYS A 76 -6.24 5.75 10.65
CA LYS A 76 -5.18 5.90 9.64
C LYS A 76 -3.81 5.82 10.29
N MET A 77 -2.80 5.37 9.55
CA MET A 77 -1.41 5.30 10.06
C MET A 77 -0.93 6.64 10.64
N GLY A 78 -1.21 7.76 9.96
CA GLY A 78 -0.85 9.08 10.47
C GLY A 78 -1.60 9.51 11.74
N GLU A 79 -2.83 9.01 11.97
CA GLU A 79 -3.58 9.26 13.21
C GLU A 79 -3.07 8.36 14.36
N PHE A 80 -2.60 7.16 14.01
CA PHE A 80 -2.00 6.21 14.95
C PHE A 80 -0.55 6.54 15.30
N GLY A 81 0.06 7.52 14.62
CA GLY A 81 1.46 7.92 14.84
C GLY A 81 2.50 7.00 14.19
N VAL A 82 2.09 6.17 13.23
CA VAL A 82 2.94 5.25 12.46
C VAL A 82 3.38 5.91 11.16
N GLY A 83 4.66 5.83 10.81
CA GLY A 83 5.22 6.46 9.60
C GLY A 83 6.07 7.71 9.84
N SER A 84 6.40 8.00 11.09
CA SER A 84 7.48 8.91 11.46
C SER A 84 8.17 8.30 12.67
N ARG A 85 9.51 8.39 12.74
CA ARG A 85 10.40 7.83 13.77
C ARG A 85 10.07 8.27 15.22
N GLY A 86 8.83 8.10 15.65
CA GLY A 86 8.23 8.56 16.89
C GLY A 86 7.54 7.40 17.61
N GLU A 87 6.99 7.68 18.78
CA GLU A 87 6.58 6.66 19.75
C GLU A 87 5.56 5.63 19.20
N GLY A 88 4.58 6.08 18.41
CA GLY A 88 3.59 5.17 17.80
C GLY A 88 4.20 4.18 16.80
N ASP A 89 5.23 4.60 16.08
CA ASP A 89 5.97 3.77 15.13
C ASP A 89 6.76 2.67 15.86
N PHE A 90 7.50 3.03 16.92
CA PHE A 90 8.21 2.06 17.76
C PHE A 90 7.24 1.07 18.42
N PHE A 91 6.13 1.55 18.97
CA PHE A 91 5.13 0.71 19.60
C PHE A 91 4.57 -0.35 18.62
N VAL A 92 4.27 0.02 17.37
CA VAL A 92 3.79 -0.93 16.37
C VAL A 92 4.84 -1.96 16.01
N HIS A 93 6.09 -1.54 15.77
CA HIS A 93 7.18 -2.46 15.46
C HIS A 93 7.45 -3.42 16.62
N GLU A 94 7.37 -2.96 17.87
CA GLU A 94 7.46 -3.81 19.07
C GLU A 94 6.34 -4.87 19.09
N LYS A 95 5.10 -4.50 18.78
CA LYS A 95 3.99 -5.47 18.73
C LYS A 95 4.13 -6.49 17.60
N ILE A 96 4.65 -6.08 16.45
CA ILE A 96 4.99 -7.03 15.38
C ILE A 96 6.10 -7.98 15.84
N ALA A 97 7.14 -7.45 16.48
CA ALA A 97 8.25 -8.24 17.01
C ALA A 97 7.79 -9.23 18.10
N GLU A 98 6.86 -8.85 18.98
CA GLU A 98 6.26 -9.73 19.98
C GLU A 98 5.51 -10.92 19.35
N ILE A 99 4.79 -10.69 18.24
CA ILE A 99 4.04 -11.74 17.52
C ILE A 99 5.01 -12.71 16.83
N ILE A 100 6.05 -12.20 16.19
CA ILE A 100 7.06 -13.03 15.49
C ILE A 100 7.93 -13.79 16.50
N GLY A 101 8.31 -13.12 17.59
CA GLY A 101 9.23 -13.62 18.60
C GLY A 101 10.70 -13.60 18.15
N LYS A 102 11.57 -14.07 19.05
CA LYS A 102 13.01 -14.17 18.79
C LYS A 102 13.29 -15.28 17.78
N THR A 103 14.13 -15.00 16.79
CA THR A 103 14.49 -15.98 15.75
C THR A 103 15.97 -16.35 15.81
N LYS A 104 16.43 -17.19 14.88
CA LYS A 104 17.86 -17.51 14.70
C LYS A 104 18.57 -16.52 13.77
N ALA A 105 17.87 -15.51 13.25
CA ALA A 105 18.48 -14.49 12.41
C ALA A 105 19.52 -13.69 13.22
N LEU A 106 20.57 -13.22 12.53
CA LEU A 106 21.59 -12.38 13.14
C LEU A 106 21.00 -11.02 13.58
N VAL A 107 20.10 -10.49 12.75
CA VAL A 107 19.24 -9.33 13.06
C VAL A 107 17.80 -9.84 13.00
N ASP A 108 17.12 -9.89 14.14
CA ASP A 108 15.74 -10.33 14.22
C ASP A 108 14.77 -9.18 14.52
N ALA A 109 13.46 -9.45 14.46
CA ALA A 109 12.43 -8.44 14.63
C ALA A 109 12.51 -7.70 15.98
N THR A 110 13.13 -8.27 17.01
CA THR A 110 13.30 -7.61 18.31
C THR A 110 14.29 -6.44 18.27
N MET A 111 15.10 -6.35 17.22
CA MET A 111 16.04 -5.24 17.03
C MET A 111 15.38 -4.00 16.42
N LEU A 112 14.08 -4.09 16.05
CA LEU A 112 13.26 -3.00 15.51
C LEU A 112 13.91 -2.29 14.30
N ASP A 113 14.74 -3.03 13.55
CA ASP A 113 15.36 -2.54 12.32
C ASP A 113 14.44 -2.80 11.12
N ASP A 114 13.82 -1.73 10.62
CA ASP A 114 12.95 -1.77 9.44
C ASP A 114 13.75 -1.77 8.11
N ALA A 115 15.08 -1.54 8.17
CA ALA A 115 15.91 -1.52 6.97
C ALA A 115 16.30 -2.91 6.46
N GLY A 116 16.20 -3.94 7.31
CA GLY A 116 16.48 -5.35 6.99
C GLY A 116 17.85 -5.57 6.31
N VAL A 117 18.88 -5.93 7.08
CA VAL A 117 20.19 -6.36 6.52
C VAL A 117 20.18 -7.84 6.15
#